data_AF-A0A642UP22-F1
#
_entry.id   AF-A0A642UP22-F1
#
_cell.length_a   1.000
_cell.length_b   1.000
_cell.length_c   1.000
_cell.angle_alpha   90.00
_cell.angle_beta   90.00
_cell.angle_gamma   90.00
#
_symmetry.space_group_name_H-M   'P 1'
#
loop_
_entity.id
_entity.type
_entity.pdbx_description
1 polymer ?
#
loop_
_entity_poly.entity_id
_entity_poly.type
_entity_poly.pdbx_seq_one_letter_code
_entity_poly.pdbx_strand_id
1 'polypeptide(L)'
;MDSRNTLLLAQILHSNGVLTVDQLKIAQDADVNVWIYRLGHHKSNQLNGEPIEGIATKDDLVELFERELSEWEVSTSEELANKAYFKRIEELEAKISSNQEEFTRLLS
;
A
#
# COMPACT_ATOMS: atom_id res chain seq x y z
N MET A 1 -4.13 3.40 -6.02
CA MET A 1 -4.09 1.92 -5.78
C MET A 1 -5.09 1.52 -4.67
N ASP A 2 -5.32 0.23 -4.34
CA ASP A 2 -6.19 -0.12 -3.20
C ASP A 2 -5.56 0.26 -1.84
N SER A 3 -6.36 0.41 -0.77
CA SER A 3 -5.87 0.86 0.54
C SER A 3 -4.85 -0.11 1.16
N ARG A 4 -4.93 -1.41 0.85
CA ARG A 4 -4.03 -2.43 1.38
C ARG A 4 -2.64 -2.32 0.76
N ASN A 5 -2.56 -2.24 -0.56
CA ASN A 5 -1.31 -2.14 -1.29
C ASN A 5 -0.67 -0.76 -1.07
N THR A 6 -1.47 0.28 -0.92
CA THR A 6 -1.00 1.61 -0.46
C THR A 6 -0.36 1.52 0.91
N LEU A 7 -1.03 0.85 1.86
CA LEU A 7 -0.48 0.63 3.20
C LEU A 7 0.83 -0.18 3.16
N LEU A 8 0.90 -1.24 2.34
CA LEU A 8 2.11 -2.04 2.17
C LEU A 8 3.28 -1.21 1.61
N LEU A 9 3.04 -0.43 0.55
CA LEU A 9 4.02 0.48 -0.04
C LEU A 9 4.56 1.44 1.03
N ALA A 10 3.66 2.11 1.72
CA ALA A 10 3.99 3.09 2.75
C ALA A 10 4.82 2.44 3.89
N GLN A 11 4.42 1.26 4.37
CA GLN A 11 5.14 0.53 5.42
C GLN A 11 6.54 0.08 4.99
N ILE A 12 6.69 -0.42 3.76
CA ILE A 12 8.00 -0.81 3.24
C ILE A 12 8.91 0.42 3.14
N LEU A 13 8.45 1.53 2.58
CA LEU A 13 9.26 2.74 2.47
C LEU A 13 9.61 3.31 3.86
N HIS A 14 8.61 3.51 4.72
CA HIS A 14 8.79 4.08 6.06
C HIS A 14 9.75 3.24 6.93
N SER A 15 9.59 1.92 6.94
CA SER A 15 10.46 1.03 7.74
C SER A 15 11.92 1.00 7.28
N ASN A 16 12.19 1.43 6.04
CA ASN A 16 13.55 1.59 5.51
C ASN A 16 14.03 3.05 5.53
N GLY A 17 13.35 3.94 6.28
CA GLY A 17 13.76 5.33 6.46
C GLY A 17 13.41 6.27 5.29
N VAL A 18 12.58 5.81 4.35
CA VAL A 18 12.11 6.62 3.21
C VAL A 18 10.78 7.26 3.59
N LEU A 19 10.86 8.53 4.00
CA LEU A 19 9.71 9.38 4.31
C LEU A 19 9.24 10.15 3.07
N THR A 20 10.17 10.65 2.26
CA THR A 20 9.88 11.50 1.09
C THR A 20 10.40 10.90 -0.20
N VAL A 21 9.88 11.41 -1.32
CA VAL A 21 10.32 11.01 -2.66
C VAL A 21 11.79 11.32 -2.89
N ASP A 22 12.31 12.44 -2.37
CA ASP A 22 13.71 12.80 -2.54
C ASP A 22 14.64 11.78 -1.86
N GLN A 23 14.24 11.25 -0.70
CA GLN A 23 14.98 10.19 -0.02
C GLN A 23 14.99 8.90 -0.84
N LEU A 24 13.87 8.58 -1.50
CA LEU A 24 13.81 7.44 -2.42
C LEU A 24 14.73 7.65 -3.63
N LYS A 25 14.74 8.85 -4.22
CA LYS A 25 15.59 9.20 -5.38
C LYS A 25 17.08 9.06 -5.08
N ILE A 26 17.52 9.32 -3.85
CA ILE A 26 18.94 9.18 -3.45
C ILE A 26 19.29 7.82 -2.84
N ALA A 27 18.31 6.94 -2.59
CA ALA A 27 18.56 5.61 -2.04
C ALA A 27 19.43 4.76 -2.98
N GLN A 28 20.19 3.81 -2.43
CA GLN A 28 21.01 2.93 -3.27
C GLN A 28 20.12 1.95 -4.06
N ASP A 29 20.45 1.73 -5.33
CA ASP A 29 19.66 0.85 -6.19
C ASP A 29 19.58 -0.59 -5.65
N ALA A 30 20.63 -1.05 -4.96
CA ALA A 30 20.64 -2.35 -4.29
C ALA A 30 19.53 -2.45 -3.22
N ASP A 31 19.35 -1.42 -2.40
CA ASP A 31 18.30 -1.37 -1.38
C ASP A 31 16.92 -1.29 -2.02
N VAL A 32 16.76 -0.43 -3.04
CA VAL A 32 15.51 -0.27 -3.77
C VAL A 32 15.06 -1.58 -4.42
N ASN A 33 15.98 -2.33 -5.04
CA ASN A 33 15.67 -3.63 -5.63
C ASN A 33 15.15 -4.64 -4.58
N VAL A 34 15.68 -4.59 -3.35
CA VAL A 34 15.16 -5.40 -2.24
C VAL A 34 13.73 -4.97 -1.88
N TRP A 35 13.44 -3.67 -1.87
CA TRP A 35 12.10 -3.16 -1.57
C TRP A 35 11.08 -3.55 -2.65
N ILE A 36 11.44 -3.41 -3.93
CA ILE A 36 10.61 -3.85 -5.07
C ILE A 36 10.32 -5.36 -4.96
N TYR A 37 11.34 -6.16 -4.67
CA TYR A 37 11.16 -7.59 -4.45
C TYR A 37 10.18 -7.87 -3.31
N ARG A 38 10.32 -7.16 -2.17
CA ARG A 38 9.43 -7.32 -1.02
C ARG A 38 7.98 -6.92 -1.34
N LEU A 39 7.76 -5.87 -2.14
CA LEU A 39 6.42 -5.47 -2.58
C LEU A 39 5.75 -6.56 -3.42
N GLY A 40 6.45 -7.11 -4.41
CA GLY A 40 5.92 -8.16 -5.28
C GLY A 40 5.67 -9.50 -4.58
N HIS A 41 6.49 -9.84 -3.58
CA HIS A 41 6.45 -11.13 -2.89
C HIS A 41 5.85 -11.08 -1.48
N HIS A 42 5.22 -9.96 -1.10
CA HIS A 42 4.63 -9.84 0.22
C HIS A 42 3.46 -10.81 0.40
N LYS A 43 3.32 -11.37 1.61
CA LYS A 43 2.27 -12.35 1.93
C LYS A 43 0.85 -11.79 1.74
N SER A 44 0.67 -10.47 1.84
CA SER A 44 -0.63 -9.82 1.60
C SER A 44 -1.17 -10.03 0.18
N ASN A 45 -0.28 -10.23 -0.80
CA ASN A 45 -0.64 -10.46 -2.20
C ASN A 45 -1.28 -11.84 -2.38
N GLN A 46 -1.06 -12.78 -1.45
CA GLN A 46 -1.69 -14.11 -1.49
C GLN A 46 -3.10 -14.11 -0.89
N LEU A 47 -3.51 -13.04 -0.20
CA LEU A 47 -4.77 -12.96 0.54
C LEU A 47 -5.86 -12.18 -0.23
N ASN A 48 -6.01 -12.46 -1.53
CA ASN A 48 -6.87 -11.71 -2.46
C ASN A 48 -6.44 -10.24 -2.66
N GLY A 49 -5.13 -9.96 -2.58
CA GLY A 49 -4.58 -8.68 -3.03
C GLY A 49 -3.92 -8.92 -4.37
N GLU A 50 -4.35 -8.23 -5.43
CA GLU A 50 -3.54 -8.23 -6.65
C GLU A 50 -2.17 -7.62 -6.30
N PRO A 51 -1.06 -8.25 -6.71
CA PRO A 51 0.26 -7.69 -6.45
C PRO A 51 0.35 -6.29 -7.06
N ILE A 52 1.23 -5.45 -6.51
CA ILE A 52 1.49 -4.16 -7.13
C ILE A 52 2.23 -4.42 -8.44
N GLU A 53 1.52 -4.33 -9.55
CA GLU A 53 2.04 -4.60 -10.88
C GLU A 53 2.86 -3.42 -11.42
N GLY A 54 3.75 -3.71 -12.36
CA GLY A 54 4.46 -2.68 -13.13
C GLY A 54 5.63 -2.00 -12.44
N ILE A 55 6.07 -2.48 -11.26
CA ILE A 55 7.29 -1.98 -10.61
C ILE A 55 8.46 -2.91 -10.91
N ALA A 56 9.38 -2.49 -11.78
CA ALA A 56 10.61 -3.22 -12.07
C ALA A 56 11.86 -2.43 -11.70
N THR A 57 11.76 -1.10 -11.67
CA THR A 57 12.88 -0.19 -11.51
C THR A 57 12.63 0.80 -10.37
N LYS A 58 13.71 1.46 -9.95
CA LYS A 58 13.63 2.56 -8.99
C LYS A 58 12.77 3.71 -9.50
N ASP A 59 12.85 4.03 -10.78
CA ASP A 59 12.03 5.09 -11.39
C ASP A 59 10.54 4.73 -11.33
N ASP A 60 10.17 3.47 -11.58
CA ASP A 60 8.78 3.01 -11.43
C ASP A 60 8.30 3.16 -9.98
N LEU A 61 9.15 2.83 -9.00
CA LEU A 61 8.82 2.97 -7.59
C LEU A 61 8.70 4.44 -7.16
N VAL A 62 9.52 5.33 -7.74
CA VAL A 62 9.44 6.78 -7.52
C VAL A 62 8.12 7.32 -8.08
N GLU A 63 7.79 6.98 -9.33
CA GLU A 63 6.54 7.42 -9.96
C GLU A 63 5.31 6.92 -9.20
N LEU A 64 5.34 5.65 -8.78
CA LEU A 64 4.28 5.10 -7.93
C LEU A 64 4.14 5.87 -6.62
N PHE A 65 5.25 6.13 -5.93
CA PHE A 65 5.19 6.81 -4.63
C PHE A 65 4.72 8.27 -4.78
N GLU A 66 5.21 9.00 -5.79
CA GLU A 66 4.72 10.35 -6.12
C GLU A 66 3.21 10.36 -6.40
N ARG A 67 2.73 9.39 -7.21
CA ARG A 67 1.30 9.26 -7.51
C ARG A 67 0.48 9.00 -6.25
N GLU A 68 0.87 8.05 -5.42
CA GLU A 68 0.09 7.72 -4.20
C GLU A 68 0.11 8.86 -3.19
N LEU A 69 1.22 9.59 -3.02
CA LEU A 69 1.24 10.78 -2.17
C LEU A 69 0.24 11.83 -2.68
N SER A 70 0.17 12.04 -3.99
CA SER A 70 -0.77 12.97 -4.62
C SER A 70 -2.23 12.50 -4.49
N GLU A 71 -2.54 11.24 -4.82
CA GLU A 71 -3.90 10.68 -4.77
C GLU A 71 -4.48 10.71 -3.36
N TRP A 72 -3.65 10.49 -2.35
CA TRP A 72 -4.06 10.48 -0.95
C TRP A 72 -3.92 11.84 -0.27
N GLU A 73 -3.45 12.87 -0.97
CA GLU A 73 -3.22 14.23 -0.45
C GLU A 73 -2.34 14.23 0.82
N VAL A 74 -1.16 13.63 0.72
CA VAL A 74 -0.18 13.50 1.80
C VAL A 74 1.24 13.75 1.28
N SER A 75 2.17 14.04 2.18
CA SER A 75 3.55 14.40 1.81
C SER A 75 4.59 13.37 2.22
N THR A 76 4.23 12.41 3.09
CA THR A 76 5.18 11.44 3.62
C THR A 76 4.64 10.01 3.61
N SER A 77 5.54 9.02 3.63
CA SER A 77 5.17 7.62 3.79
C SER A 77 4.46 7.33 5.12
N GLU A 78 4.72 8.11 6.18
CA GLU A 78 4.01 8.00 7.45
C GLU A 78 2.55 8.43 7.34
N GLU A 79 2.31 9.62 6.77
CA GLU A 79 0.95 10.12 6.53
C GLU A 79 0.18 9.20 5.59
N LEU A 80 0.85 8.69 4.55
CA LEU A 80 0.27 7.73 3.62
C LEU A 80 -0.12 6.43 4.33
N ALA A 81 0.76 5.88 5.18
CA ALA A 81 0.47 4.70 5.97
C ALA A 81 -0.73 4.93 6.90
N ASN A 82 -0.79 6.07 7.59
CA ASN A 82 -1.88 6.40 8.50
C ASN A 82 -3.22 6.52 7.76
N LYS A 83 -3.28 7.28 6.67
CA LYS A 83 -4.53 7.40 5.88
C LYS A 83 -4.96 6.06 5.30
N ALA A 84 -4.04 5.30 4.71
CA ALA A 84 -4.33 4.00 4.13
C ALA A 84 -4.81 3.00 5.19
N TYR A 85 -4.23 3.02 6.40
CA TYR A 85 -4.65 2.20 7.53
C TYR A 85 -6.11 2.47 7.92
N PHE A 86 -6.48 3.72 8.18
CA PHE A 86 -7.86 4.03 8.59
C PHE A 86 -8.87 3.71 7.48
N LYS A 87 -8.53 4.04 6.23
CA LYS A 87 -9.35 3.65 5.07
C LYS A 87 -9.57 2.14 5.01
N ARG A 88 -8.51 1.36 5.28
CA ARG A 88 -8.58 -0.10 5.27
C ARG A 88 -9.46 -0.65 6.39
N ILE A 89 -9.45 -0.04 7.57
CA ILE A 89 -10.35 -0.41 8.67
C ILE A 89 -11.81 -0.17 8.26
N GLU A 90 -12.14 1.00 7.72
CA GLU A 90 -13.50 1.32 7.25
C GLU A 90 -14.00 0.30 6.21
N GLU A 91 -13.16 -0.06 5.24
CA GLU A 91 -13.50 -1.08 4.22
C GLU A 91 -13.77 -2.45 4.83
N LEU A 92 -12.98 -2.85 5.84
CA LEU A 92 -13.14 -4.13 6.52
C LEU A 92 -14.41 -4.16 7.37
N GLU A 93 -14.71 -3.08 8.09
CA GLU A 93 -15.93 -2.92 8.86
C GLU A 93 -17.16 -2.98 7.96
N ALA A 94 -17.17 -2.23 6.85
CA ALA A 94 -18.25 -2.25 5.87
C ALA A 94 -18.46 -3.66 5.27
N LYS A 95 -17.36 -4.38 4.98
CA LYS A 95 -17.45 -5.76 4.48
C LYS A 95 -18.02 -6.71 5.53
N ILE A 96 -17.65 -6.57 6.80
CA ILE A 96 -18.21 -7.37 7.90
C ILE A 96 -19.72 -7.11 8.01
N SER A 97 -20.14 -5.84 8.02
CA SER A 97 -21.56 -5.47 8.09
C SER A 97 -22.36 -6.02 6.91
N SER A 98 -21.87 -5.87 5.68
CA SER A 98 -22.53 -6.43 4.48
C SER A 98 -22.68 -7.95 4.57
N ASN A 99 -21.65 -8.66 5.04
CA ASN A 99 -21.73 -10.12 5.20
C ASN A 99 -22.74 -10.54 6.28
N GLN A 100 -22.86 -9.77 7.37
CA GLN A 100 -23.85 -10.01 8.42
C GLN A 100 -25.29 -9.80 7.91
N GLU A 101 -25.51 -8.75 7.12
CA GLU A 101 -26.80 -8.49 6.48
C GLU A 101 -27.17 -9.60 5.49
N GLU A 102 -26.23 -10.02 4.63
CA GLU A 102 -26.44 -11.12 3.68
C GLU A 102 -26.77 -12.42 4.40
N PHE A 103 -26.02 -12.76 5.45
CA PHE A 103 -26.27 -13.94 6.26
C PHE A 103 -27.66 -13.92 6.91
N THR A 104 -28.07 -12.75 7.44
CA THR A 104 -29.40 -12.58 8.05
C THR A 104 -30.51 -12.78 7.02
N ARG A 105 -30.35 -12.25 5.80
CA ARG A 105 -31.32 -12.42 4.70
C ARG A 105 -31.44 -13.88 4.23
N LEU A 106 -30.35 -14.65 4.27
CA LEU A 106 -30.37 -16.06 3.86
C LEU A 106 -31.04 -16.99 4.89
N LEU A 107 -31.09 -16.57 6.16
CA LEU A 107 -31.70 -17.34 7.26
C LEU A 107 -33.16 -16.95 7.57
N SER A 108 -33.64 -15.86 7.00
CA SER A 108 -35.03 -15.38 7.10
C SER A 108 -35.89 -15.92 5.96
#